data_AF-A0A835M032-F1
#
_entry.id   AF-A0A835M032-F1
#
_cell.length_a   1.000
_cell.length_b   1.000
_cell.length_c   1.000
_cell.angle_alpha   90.00
_cell.angle_beta   90.00
_cell.angle_gamma   90.00
#
_symmetry.space_group_name_H-M   'P 1'
#
loop_
_entity.id
_entity.type
_entity.pdbx_description
1 polymer ?
#
loop_
_entity_poly.entity_id
_entity_poly.type
_entity_poly.pdbx_seq_one_letter_code
_entity_poly.pdbx_strand_id
1 'polypeptide(L)'
;MATLFSTSDSSSVRYNLSILLLLFTVVSSTALSSTVPAYPTTRPNPSSYQYLRLPSGVVGPESLDFDCNGQGPYTTVSDGRILKWEAGVRGWREFATTVSQYTRRRAFCDGNRDPNRER
;
A
#
# COMPACT_ATOMS: atom_id res chain seq x y z
N MET A 1 58.10 12.71 56.20
CA MET A 1 57.49 12.10 54.99
C MET A 1 56.00 12.40 55.03
N ALA A 2 55.60 13.54 54.47
CA ALA A 2 54.20 13.88 54.26
C ALA A 2 53.81 13.30 52.89
N THR A 3 52.75 12.48 52.84
CA THR A 3 52.00 12.30 51.59
C THR A 3 50.53 12.45 51.92
N LEU A 4 49.97 13.51 51.34
CA LEU A 4 48.58 13.89 51.32
C LEU A 4 47.85 12.94 50.36
N PHE A 5 46.69 12.42 50.75
CA PHE A 5 45.64 12.11 49.78
C PHE A 5 44.42 12.95 50.15
N SER A 6 44.25 14.00 49.35
CA SER A 6 43.12 14.91 49.37
C SER A 6 41.81 14.20 49.12
N THR A 7 40.80 14.72 49.83
CA THR A 7 39.39 14.95 49.47
C THR A 7 39.03 14.72 47.99
N SER A 8 37.84 14.25 47.62
CA SER A 8 36.64 15.08 47.67
C SER A 8 35.44 14.35 47.02
N ASP A 9 34.35 14.27 47.79
CA ASP A 9 32.94 14.47 47.41
C ASP A 9 32.17 13.43 46.56
N SER A 10 31.28 12.71 47.26
CA SER A 10 30.21 11.89 46.70
C SER A 10 29.08 12.80 46.22
N SER A 11 29.16 13.28 44.98
CA SER A 11 28.14 14.13 44.37
C SER A 11 26.86 13.33 44.08
N SER A 12 25.88 13.42 44.99
CA SER A 12 24.51 12.99 44.77
C SER A 12 23.89 13.81 43.63
N VAL A 13 23.91 13.28 42.40
CA VAL A 13 23.33 13.93 41.23
C VAL A 13 21.81 13.99 41.39
N ARG A 14 21.27 15.17 41.67
CA ARG A 14 19.82 15.42 41.76
C ARG A 14 19.30 15.71 40.36
N TYR A 15 18.72 14.72 39.70
CA TYR A 15 18.05 14.92 38.42
C TYR A 15 16.73 15.67 38.64
N ASN A 16 16.51 16.79 37.94
CA ASN A 16 15.25 17.52 38.01
C ASN A 16 14.12 16.73 37.34
N LEU A 17 12.96 16.64 37.99
CA LEU A 17 11.80 15.89 37.48
C LEU A 17 11.36 16.36 36.07
N SER A 18 11.47 17.67 35.78
CA SER A 18 11.17 18.18 34.44
C SER A 18 12.16 17.68 33.38
N ILE A 19 13.44 17.51 33.74
CA ILE A 19 14.48 16.97 32.84
C ILE A 19 14.17 15.49 32.55
N LEU A 20 13.78 14.70 33.56
CA LEU A 20 13.36 13.31 33.39
C LEU A 20 12.12 13.18 32.49
N LEU A 21 11.11 14.03 32.68
CA LEU A 21 9.89 14.02 31.86
C LEU A 21 10.17 14.42 30.41
N LEU A 22 11.04 15.40 30.18
CA LEU A 22 11.45 15.82 28.82
C LEU A 22 12.23 14.71 28.09
N LEU A 23 13.10 13.98 28.79
CA LEU A 23 13.82 12.85 28.18
C LEU A 23 12.86 11.72 27.82
N PHE A 24 11.86 11.43 28.66
CA PHE A 24 10.87 10.39 28.41
C PHE A 24 9.99 10.68 27.19
N THR A 25 9.56 11.93 27.00
CA THR A 25 8.74 12.35 25.84
C THR A 25 9.55 12.32 24.54
N VAL A 26 10.81 12.74 24.57
CA VAL A 26 11.71 12.68 23.41
C VAL A 26 11.97 11.22 22.99
N VAL A 27 12.22 10.32 23.95
CA VAL A 27 12.43 8.88 23.68
C VAL A 27 11.16 8.21 23.16
N SER A 28 9.98 8.60 23.65
CA SER A 28 8.71 8.08 23.15
C SER A 28 8.40 8.53 21.72
N SER A 29 8.85 9.74 21.35
CA SER A 29 8.61 10.32 20.02
C SER A 29 9.48 9.70 18.92
N THR A 30 10.64 9.13 19.27
CA THR A 30 11.55 8.50 18.30
C THR A 30 11.17 7.05 17.94
N ALA A 31 10.20 6.46 18.64
CA ALA A 31 9.72 5.10 18.40
C ALA A 31 8.86 4.95 17.12
N LEU A 32 8.50 6.04 16.44
CA LEU A 32 7.74 6.06 15.18
C LEU A 32 8.65 6.07 13.94
N SER A 33 9.84 5.47 13.99
CA SER A 33 10.62 5.25 12.77
C SER A 33 9.98 4.16 11.93
N SER A 34 9.30 4.56 10.86
CA SER A 34 8.83 3.65 9.82
C SER A 34 10.04 2.99 9.15
N THR A 35 10.32 1.74 9.50
CA THR A 35 11.29 0.93 8.76
C THR A 35 10.73 0.68 7.36
N VAL A 36 11.32 1.32 6.34
CA VAL A 36 10.99 1.00 4.96
C VAL A 36 11.50 -0.42 4.68
N PRO A 37 10.66 -1.38 4.25
CA PRO A 37 11.12 -2.72 3.94
C PRO A 37 12.15 -2.64 2.81
N ALA A 38 13.30 -3.30 3.01
CA ALA A 38 14.35 -3.37 2.00
C ALA A 38 13.81 -4.08 0.75
N TYR A 39 13.89 -3.41 -0.41
CA TYR A 39 13.52 -4.04 -1.68
C TYR A 39 14.57 -5.10 -2.03
N PRO A 40 14.17 -6.35 -2.34
CA PRO A 40 15.12 -7.39 -2.72
C PRO A 40 15.87 -6.96 -4.00
N THR A 41 17.19 -6.88 -3.92
CA THR A 41 18.08 -6.53 -5.04
C THR A 41 18.24 -7.66 -6.06
N THR A 42 17.81 -8.87 -5.72
CA THR A 42 17.81 -10.02 -6.63
C THR A 42 16.58 -9.95 -7.55
N ARG A 43 16.82 -9.90 -8.86
CA ARG A 43 15.75 -9.98 -9.86
C ARG A 43 14.95 -11.28 -9.67
N PRO A 44 13.62 -11.20 -9.52
CA PRO A 44 12.79 -12.41 -9.41
C PRO A 44 12.92 -13.26 -10.67
N ASN A 45 12.90 -14.58 -10.49
CA ASN A 45 12.84 -15.50 -11.62
C ASN A 45 11.54 -15.25 -12.41
N PRO A 46 11.54 -15.08 -13.74
CA PRO A 46 10.32 -14.93 -14.52
C PRO A 46 9.27 -16.03 -14.27
N SER A 47 9.70 -17.24 -13.92
CA SER A 47 8.81 -18.35 -13.60
C SER A 47 8.08 -18.21 -12.26
N SER A 48 8.43 -17.22 -11.42
CA SER A 48 7.75 -16.95 -10.15
C SER A 48 6.54 -16.03 -10.29
N TYR A 49 6.25 -15.52 -11.49
CA TYR A 49 5.09 -14.65 -11.71
C TYR A 49 3.85 -15.45 -12.11
N GLN A 50 2.71 -15.07 -11.52
CA GLN A 50 1.40 -15.53 -11.97
C GLN A 50 0.79 -14.49 -12.90
N TYR A 51 0.34 -14.93 -14.08
CA TYR A 51 -0.34 -14.06 -15.04
C TYR A 51 -1.86 -14.18 -14.88
N LEU A 52 -2.52 -13.05 -14.60
CA LEU A 52 -3.97 -12.95 -14.52
C LEU A 52 -4.50 -12.36 -15.83
N ARG A 53 -4.91 -13.21 -16.77
CA ARG A 53 -5.43 -12.75 -18.08
C ARG A 53 -6.80 -12.13 -17.91
N LEU A 54 -6.97 -10.91 -18.41
CA LEU A 54 -8.27 -10.23 -18.45
C LEU A 54 -9.28 -11.00 -19.33
N PRO A 55 -10.59 -10.86 -19.05
CA PRO A 55 -11.64 -11.45 -19.89
C PRO A 55 -11.55 -10.97 -21.35
N SER A 56 -12.03 -11.79 -22.28
CA SER A 56 -12.12 -11.39 -23.69
C SER A 56 -13.00 -10.16 -23.88
N GLY A 57 -12.63 -9.28 -24.80
CA GLY A 57 -13.44 -8.09 -25.16
C GLY A 57 -13.26 -6.90 -24.22
N VAL A 58 -12.35 -6.98 -23.24
CA VAL A 58 -11.94 -5.79 -22.48
C VAL A 58 -10.63 -5.25 -23.02
N VAL A 59 -10.46 -3.94 -22.91
CA VAL A 59 -9.22 -3.25 -23.25
C VAL A 59 -8.54 -2.86 -21.95
N GLY A 60 -7.27 -3.28 -21.80
CA GLY A 60 -6.26 -2.82 -20.83
C GLY A 60 -6.64 -2.82 -19.33
N PRO A 61 -5.74 -3.22 -18.42
CA PRO A 61 -5.83 -2.71 -17.06
C PRO A 61 -5.37 -1.24 -17.06
N GLU A 62 -6.28 -0.30 -16.81
CA GLU A 62 -5.98 1.14 -16.73
C GLU A 62 -5.46 1.53 -15.33
N SER A 63 -5.79 0.74 -14.31
CA SER A 63 -5.26 0.87 -12.95
C SER A 63 -5.26 -0.47 -12.20
N LEU A 64 -4.55 -0.54 -11.06
CA LEU A 64 -4.47 -1.71 -10.19
C LEU A 64 -4.53 -1.27 -8.72
N ASP A 65 -5.28 -1.98 -7.88
CA ASP A 65 -5.38 -1.72 -6.44
C ASP A 65 -5.57 -3.01 -5.61
N PHE A 66 -5.28 -2.93 -4.31
CA PHE A 66 -5.35 -4.02 -3.35
C PHE A 66 -6.08 -3.58 -2.09
N ASP A 67 -6.98 -4.42 -1.57
CA ASP A 67 -7.65 -4.11 -0.31
C ASP A 67 -6.88 -4.61 0.92
N CYS A 68 -7.20 -4.06 2.09
CA CYS A 68 -6.59 -4.44 3.36
C CYS A 68 -6.94 -5.87 3.82
N ASN A 69 -7.96 -6.47 3.22
CA ASN A 69 -8.42 -7.82 3.56
C ASN A 69 -7.69 -8.89 2.70
N GLY A 70 -6.75 -8.48 1.84
CA GLY A 70 -6.03 -9.37 0.93
C GLY A 70 -6.91 -9.99 -0.16
N GLN A 71 -8.06 -9.39 -0.47
CA GLN A 71 -8.91 -9.83 -1.57
C GLN A 71 -8.50 -9.09 -2.87
N GLY A 72 -8.85 -9.68 -4.01
CA GLY A 72 -8.42 -9.14 -5.31
C GLY A 72 -7.11 -9.78 -5.80
N PRO A 73 -6.34 -9.10 -6.66
CA PRO A 73 -6.32 -7.66 -6.97
C PRO A 73 -7.57 -7.09 -7.66
N TYR A 74 -7.70 -5.77 -7.67
CA TYR A 74 -8.72 -5.01 -8.40
C TYR A 74 -8.09 -4.24 -9.56
N THR A 75 -8.76 -4.18 -10.70
CA THR A 75 -8.28 -3.41 -11.86
C THR A 75 -9.42 -2.71 -12.57
N THR A 76 -9.17 -1.51 -13.08
CA THR A 76 -10.12 -0.84 -13.98
C THR A 76 -9.80 -1.17 -15.42
N VAL A 77 -10.83 -1.24 -16.27
CA VAL A 77 -10.69 -1.46 -17.72
C VAL A 77 -11.28 -0.28 -18.49
N SER A 78 -10.91 -0.12 -19.75
CA SER A 78 -11.28 1.08 -20.53
C SER A 78 -12.81 1.27 -20.70
N ASP A 79 -13.61 0.23 -20.48
CA ASP A 79 -15.08 0.32 -20.51
C ASP A 79 -15.73 0.88 -19.22
N GLY A 80 -14.91 1.25 -18.25
CA GLY A 80 -15.35 1.84 -16.98
C GLY A 80 -15.78 0.82 -15.93
N ARG A 81 -15.60 -0.49 -16.17
CA ARG A 81 -15.72 -1.51 -15.12
C ARG A 81 -14.51 -1.54 -14.20
N ILE A 82 -14.77 -1.93 -12.96
CA ILE A 82 -13.78 -2.36 -11.97
C ILE A 82 -13.93 -3.87 -11.84
N LEU A 83 -12.90 -4.62 -12.20
CA LEU A 83 -12.85 -6.07 -12.07
C LEU A 83 -12.08 -6.46 -10.82
N LYS A 84 -12.57 -7.48 -10.12
CA LYS A 84 -11.90 -8.11 -8.98
C LYS A 84 -11.46 -9.52 -9.37
N TRP A 85 -10.20 -9.84 -9.11
CA TRP A 85 -9.71 -11.21 -9.23
C TRP A 85 -10.15 -12.04 -8.02
N GLU A 86 -10.76 -13.19 -8.29
CA GLU A 86 -11.08 -14.20 -7.30
C GLU A 86 -10.28 -15.47 -7.58
N ALA A 87 -9.48 -15.88 -6.61
CA ALA A 87 -8.64 -17.06 -6.71
C ALA A 87 -9.43 -18.34 -7.02
N GLY A 88 -8.75 -19.32 -7.61
CA GLY A 88 -9.35 -20.60 -8.00
C GLY A 88 -10.14 -20.51 -9.30
N VAL A 89 -11.33 -21.11 -9.33
CA VAL A 89 -12.12 -21.30 -10.57
C VAL A 89 -12.94 -20.05 -10.96
N ARG A 90 -13.02 -19.05 -10.09
CA ARG A 90 -13.90 -17.89 -10.29
C ARG A 90 -13.31 -16.82 -11.21
N GLY A 91 -12.00 -16.62 -11.16
CA GLY A 91 -11.30 -15.69 -12.03
C GLY A 91 -11.78 -14.25 -11.85
N TRP A 92 -11.86 -13.48 -12.94
CA TRP A 92 -12.31 -12.08 -12.90
C TRP A 92 -13.82 -11.96 -12.78
N ARG A 93 -14.27 -11.13 -11.83
CA ARG A 93 -15.67 -10.73 -11.65
C ARG A 93 -15.82 -9.22 -11.69
N GLU A 94 -16.91 -8.73 -12.25
CA GLU A 94 -17.28 -7.31 -12.15
C GLU A 94 -17.61 -6.94 -10.70
N PHE A 95 -16.85 -6.00 -10.14
CA PHE A 95 -17.02 -5.52 -8.77
C PHE A 95 -17.84 -4.22 -8.73
N ALA A 96 -17.52 -3.29 -9.61
CA ALA A 96 -18.19 -1.98 -9.69
C ALA A 96 -18.05 -1.39 -11.09
N THR A 97 -18.70 -0.25 -11.33
CA THR A 97 -18.49 0.56 -12.53
C THR A 97 -18.49 2.04 -12.19
N THR A 98 -17.68 2.82 -12.92
CA THR A 98 -17.55 4.28 -12.72
C THR A 98 -18.65 5.06 -13.43
N VAL A 99 -19.45 4.42 -14.30
CA VAL A 99 -20.56 5.04 -15.02
C VAL A 99 -21.89 4.71 -14.37
N SER A 100 -22.73 5.72 -14.15
CA SER A 100 -24.11 5.50 -13.72
C SER A 100 -24.96 5.06 -14.93
N GLN A 101 -25.87 4.11 -14.71
CA GLN A 101 -26.84 3.67 -15.71
C GLN A 101 -27.72 4.81 -16.27
N TYR A 102 -27.84 5.91 -15.54
CA TYR A 102 -28.67 7.06 -15.89
C TYR A 102 -27.92 8.07 -16.77
N THR A 103 -26.61 8.24 -16.54
CA THR A 103 -25.83 9.30 -17.18
C THR A 103 -25.17 8.84 -18.48
N ARG A 104 -24.88 7.54 -18.65
CA ARG A 104 -24.22 7.03 -19.84
C ARG A 104 -24.59 5.57 -20.10
N ARG A 105 -25.13 5.26 -21.28
CA ARG A 105 -25.41 3.88 -21.68
C ARG A 105 -24.10 3.11 -21.81
N ARG A 106 -23.94 2.04 -21.02
CA ARG A 106 -22.80 1.13 -21.06
C ARG A 106 -22.42 0.70 -22.48
N ALA A 107 -23.42 0.46 -23.33
CA ALA A 107 -23.23 0.03 -24.71
C ALA A 107 -22.42 0.99 -25.59
N PHE A 108 -22.27 2.26 -25.19
CA PHE A 108 -21.47 3.25 -25.93
C PHE A 108 -19.98 3.20 -25.55
N CYS A 109 -19.66 2.66 -24.37
CA CYS A 109 -18.29 2.60 -23.87
C CYS A 109 -17.83 1.15 -23.63
N ASP A 110 -18.51 0.15 -24.18
CA ASP A 110 -18.26 -1.28 -23.90
C ASP A 110 -16.98 -1.83 -24.58
N GLY A 111 -16.12 -0.96 -25.11
CA GLY A 111 -14.93 -1.33 -25.87
C GLY A 111 -15.24 -2.02 -27.21
N ASN A 112 -16.50 -2.07 -27.63
CA ASN A 112 -16.88 -2.58 -28.94
C ASN A 112 -16.35 -1.64 -30.02
N ARG A 113 -15.77 -2.21 -31.07
CA ARG A 113 -15.20 -1.48 -32.21
C ARG A 113 -16.17 -1.35 -33.39
N ASP A 114 -17.46 -1.63 -33.17
CA ASP A 114 -18.49 -1.53 -34.21
C ASP A 114 -18.88 -0.05 -34.45
N PRO A 115 -18.53 0.54 -35.61
CA PRO A 115 -18.81 1.95 -35.90
C PRO A 115 -20.30 2.27 -35.99
N ASN A 116 -21.18 1.27 -36.12
CA ASN A 116 -22.62 1.49 -36.27
C ASN A 116 -23.37 1.70 -34.95
N ARG A 117 -22.69 1.52 -33.80
CA ARG A 117 -23.31 1.67 -32.48
C ARG A 117 -23.35 3.09 -31.95
N GLU A 118 -22.65 4.03 -32.59
CA GLU A 118 -22.59 5.44 -32.16
C GLU A 118 -23.70 6.31 -32.79
N ARG A 119 -24.73 5.70 -33.40
CA ARG A 119 -25.75 6.39 -34.19
C ARG A 119 -26.99 6.81 -33.42
#